data_AF-A0A2W4ST16-F1
#
_entry.id   AF-A0A2W4ST16-F1
#
_cell.length_a   1.000
_cell.length_b   1.000
_cell.length_c   1.000
_cell.angle_alpha   90.00
_cell.angle_beta   90.00
_cell.angle_gamma   90.00
#
_symmetry.space_group_name_H-M   'P 1'
#
loop_
_entity.id
_entity.type
_entity.pdbx_description
1 polymer ?
#
loop_
_entity_poly.entity_id
_entity_poly.type
_entity_poly.pdbx_seq_one_letter_code
_entity_poly.pdbx_strand_id
1 'polypeptide(L)'
;MSDDSAADFPLFSADDGEDDDTPSFGAQGILPTGSTELENAILAKLDEDKAQDIVLIDLKGKSPMADTMIVASGRSHRHVGALADHLQ
;
A
#
# COMPACT_ATOMS: atom_id res chain seq x y z
N MET A 1 -24.27 -53.42 20.62
CA MET A 1 -25.38 -52.58 21.12
C MET A 1 -24.83 -51.79 22.28
N SER A 2 -24.53 -50.50 22.23
CA SER A 2 -24.68 -49.45 21.23
C SER A 2 -23.71 -48.35 21.73
N ASP A 3 -22.80 -47.86 20.88
CA ASP A 3 -22.83 -46.50 20.32
C ASP A 3 -22.86 -45.38 21.38
N ASP A 4 -21.79 -44.56 21.47
CA ASP A 4 -21.88 -43.12 21.15
C ASP A 4 -20.50 -42.43 21.23
N SER A 5 -20.04 -41.98 20.05
CA SER A 5 -19.33 -40.73 19.80
C SER A 5 -17.94 -40.48 20.41
N ALA A 6 -16.94 -41.15 19.85
CA ALA A 6 -15.71 -40.44 19.55
C ALA A 6 -16.03 -39.50 18.38
N ALA A 7 -16.25 -38.21 18.68
CA ALA A 7 -16.34 -37.19 17.65
C ALA A 7 -14.98 -37.08 16.95
N ASP A 8 -14.85 -37.88 15.89
CA ASP A 8 -13.89 -37.74 14.81
C ASP A 8 -14.23 -36.43 14.09
N PHE A 9 -13.82 -35.31 14.70
CA PHE A 9 -13.85 -34.03 14.03
C PHE A 9 -12.90 -34.15 12.85
N PRO A 10 -13.39 -34.02 11.60
CA PRO A 10 -12.52 -34.10 10.45
C PRO A 10 -11.46 -33.02 10.64
N LEU A 11 -10.20 -33.46 10.65
CA LEU A 11 -9.03 -32.61 10.51
C LEU A 11 -9.32 -31.71 9.32
N PHE A 12 -9.69 -30.45 9.59
CA PHE A 12 -9.82 -29.44 8.57
C PHE A 12 -8.42 -29.33 7.98
N SER A 13 -8.19 -30.01 6.85
CA SER A 13 -7.05 -29.76 6.01
C SER A 13 -7.11 -28.25 5.77
N ALA A 14 -6.21 -27.53 6.42
CA ALA A 14 -5.87 -26.19 6.01
C ALA A 14 -5.41 -26.37 4.57
N ASP A 15 -6.34 -26.13 3.65
CA ASP A 15 -6.02 -25.73 2.31
C ASP A 15 -5.29 -24.40 2.50
N ASP A 16 -3.97 -24.49 2.69
CA ASP A 16 -3.05 -23.36 2.55
C ASP A 16 -3.14 -22.96 1.07
N GLY A 17 -4.22 -22.24 0.76
CA GLY A 17 -4.34 -21.46 -0.45
C GLY A 17 -3.28 -20.39 -0.38
N GLU A 18 -2.08 -20.73 -0.85
CA GLU A 18 -1.05 -19.79 -1.24
C GLU A 18 -1.59 -19.02 -2.47
N ASP A 19 -2.51 -18.09 -2.21
CA ASP A 19 -2.87 -17.03 -3.14
C ASP A 19 -1.64 -16.10 -3.26
N ASP A 20 -0.59 -16.57 -3.94
CA ASP A 20 0.63 -15.83 -4.31
C ASP A 20 0.36 -14.77 -5.42
N ASP A 21 -0.86 -14.23 -5.49
CA ASP A 21 -1.13 -13.05 -6.30
C ASP A 21 -0.65 -11.81 -5.55
N THR A 22 0.62 -11.79 -5.14
CA THR A 22 1.25 -10.55 -4.70
C THR A 22 1.41 -9.68 -5.95
N PRO A 23 0.64 -8.57 -6.08
CA PRO A 23 0.82 -7.68 -7.20
C PRO A 23 2.24 -7.11 -7.12
N SER A 24 3.09 -7.55 -8.05
CA SER A 24 4.39 -6.96 -8.27
C SER A 24 4.19 -5.56 -8.87
N PHE A 25 4.04 -4.55 -8.01
CA PHE A 25 4.08 -3.13 -8.39
C PHE A 25 5.51 -2.73 -8.77
N GLY A 26 5.97 -3.22 -9.92
CA GLY A 26 7.30 -2.93 -10.44
C GLY A 26 7.37 -1.52 -11.05
N ALA A 27 8.26 -0.68 -10.52
CA ALA A 27 9.36 -0.06 -11.26
C ALA A 27 9.94 1.07 -10.41
N GLN A 28 10.92 0.73 -9.59
CA GLN A 28 11.82 1.69 -8.97
C GLN A 28 12.61 2.39 -10.08
N GLY A 29 12.31 3.66 -10.35
CA GLY A 29 13.14 4.46 -11.24
C GLY A 29 12.39 5.48 -12.09
N ILE A 30 11.83 6.49 -11.43
CA ILE A 30 11.69 7.91 -11.83
C ILE A 30 10.63 8.48 -10.88
N LEU A 31 10.92 9.60 -10.21
CA LEU A 31 9.91 10.29 -9.43
C LEU A 31 8.82 10.82 -10.37
N PRO A 32 7.52 10.66 -10.06
CA PRO A 32 6.49 11.28 -10.87
C PRO A 32 6.69 12.80 -10.88
N THR A 33 6.28 13.47 -11.96
CA THR A 33 6.36 14.94 -12.06
C THR A 33 5.00 15.54 -11.74
N GLY A 34 4.94 16.37 -10.71
CA GLY A 34 3.73 17.12 -10.34
C GLY A 34 3.48 18.29 -11.28
N SER A 35 2.20 18.61 -11.50
CA SER A 35 1.76 19.77 -12.28
C SER A 35 1.75 21.06 -11.46
N THR A 36 1.82 20.97 -10.13
CA THR A 36 1.83 22.12 -9.21
C THR A 36 3.10 22.16 -8.37
N GLU A 37 3.44 23.34 -7.84
CA GLU A 37 4.58 23.49 -6.92
C GLU A 37 4.39 22.65 -5.65
N LEU A 38 3.15 22.56 -5.15
CA LEU A 38 2.82 21.76 -3.97
C LEU A 38 3.07 20.26 -4.20
N GLU A 39 2.63 19.72 -5.34
CA GLU A 39 2.88 18.32 -5.70
C GLU A 39 4.38 18.04 -5.78
N ASN A 40 5.14 18.90 -6.46
CA ASN A 40 6.59 18.72 -6.59
C ASN A 40 7.30 18.83 -5.23
N ALA A 41 6.85 19.71 -4.33
CA ALA A 41 7.40 19.81 -2.98
C ALA A 41 7.14 18.54 -2.16
N ILE A 42 5.92 18.00 -2.20
CA ILE A 42 5.56 16.75 -1.51
C ILE A 42 6.37 15.57 -2.06
N LEU A 43 6.49 15.47 -3.40
CA LEU A 43 7.27 14.43 -4.06
C LEU A 43 8.76 14.50 -3.71
N ALA A 44 9.32 15.71 -3.66
CA ALA A 44 10.71 15.90 -3.24
C ALA A 44 10.93 15.50 -1.77
N LYS A 45 9.96 15.81 -0.89
CA LYS A 45 10.01 15.39 0.52
C LYS A 45 9.95 13.88 0.70
N LEU A 46 9.02 13.23 0.00
CA LEU A 46 8.91 11.77 -0.02
C LEU A 46 10.19 11.10 -0.54
N ASP A 47 10.86 11.68 -1.53
CA ASP A 47 12.15 11.17 -2.03
C ASP A 47 13.32 11.42 -1.06
N GLU A 48 13.34 12.58 -0.39
CA GLU A 48 14.32 12.92 0.65
C GLU A 48 14.28 11.87 1.77
N ASP A 49 13.08 11.54 2.23
CA ASP A 49 12.85 10.53 3.28
C ASP A 49 12.90 9.08 2.78
N LYS A 50 13.19 8.84 1.50
CA LYS A 50 13.34 7.50 0.91
C LYS A 50 12.07 6.64 0.99
N ALA A 51 10.92 7.27 0.71
CA ALA A 51 9.69 6.54 0.43
C ALA A 51 9.81 5.70 -0.84
N GLN A 52 9.02 4.64 -0.92
CA GLN A 52 9.00 3.67 -2.02
C GLN A 52 7.70 3.81 -2.80
N ASP A 53 7.69 3.33 -4.04
CA ASP A 53 6.48 3.19 -4.86
C ASP A 53 5.63 4.48 -4.90
N ILE A 54 6.31 5.61 -5.09
CA ILE A 54 5.67 6.93 -5.13
C ILE A 54 4.91 7.07 -6.45
N VAL A 55 3.59 7.20 -6.36
CA VAL A 55 2.68 7.36 -7.50
C VAL A 55 1.89 8.65 -7.34
N LEU A 56 1.82 9.44 -8.41
CA LEU A 56 0.97 10.62 -8.50
C LEU A 56 -0.23 10.31 -9.40
N ILE A 57 -1.43 10.55 -8.88
CA ILE A 57 -2.70 10.28 -9.54
C ILE A 57 -3.45 11.60 -9.67
N ASP A 58 -3.66 12.04 -10.91
CA ASP A 58 -4.52 13.19 -11.21
C ASP A 58 -6.01 12.77 -11.09
N LEU A 59 -6.71 13.43 -10.17
CA LEU A 59 -8.13 13.24 -9.89
C LEU A 59 -9.01 14.36 -10.48
N LYS A 60 -8.41 15.37 -11.12
CA LYS A 60 -9.12 16.50 -11.71
C LYS A 60 -10.17 16.01 -12.70
N GLY A 61 -11.43 16.37 -12.43
CA GLY A 61 -12.57 15.96 -13.25
C GLY A 61 -13.02 14.51 -13.07
N LYS A 62 -12.37 13.72 -12.20
CA LYS A 62 -12.80 12.36 -11.81
C LYS A 62 -13.50 12.32 -10.46
N SER A 63 -13.02 13.11 -9.49
CA SER A 63 -13.58 13.19 -8.14
C SER A 63 -13.68 14.63 -7.66
N PRO A 64 -14.77 15.03 -6.98
CA PRO A 64 -14.88 16.34 -6.37
C PRO A 64 -14.16 16.44 -5.00
N MET A 65 -13.62 15.33 -4.47
CA MET A 65 -13.01 15.32 -3.13
C MET A 65 -11.62 15.96 -3.12
N ALA A 66 -10.84 15.81 -4.19
CA ALA A 66 -9.47 16.31 -4.32
C ALA A 66 -9.07 16.44 -5.79
N ASP A 67 -8.12 17.33 -6.07
CA ASP A 67 -7.54 17.51 -7.40
C ASP A 67 -6.48 16.45 -7.73
N THR A 68 -5.62 16.10 -6.76
CA THR A 68 -4.50 15.17 -6.93
C THR A 68 -4.38 14.25 -5.72
N MET A 69 -3.99 13.00 -5.94
CA MET A 69 -3.67 12.02 -4.90
C MET A 69 -2.25 11.51 -5.10
N ILE A 70 -1.46 11.51 -4.03
CA ILE A 70 -0.09 10.99 -4.02
C ILE A 70 -0.08 9.78 -3.08
N VAL A 71 0.36 8.63 -3.60
CA VAL A 71 0.48 7.38 -2.85
C VAL A 71 1.96 7.05 -2.74
N ALA A 72 2.41 6.72 -1.53
CA ALA A 72 3.78 6.29 -1.29
C ALA A 72 3.79 5.17 -0.24
N SER A 73 4.73 4.26 -0.37
CA SER A 73 4.97 3.13 0.51
C SER A 73 6.15 3.40 1.44
N GLY A 74 6.05 2.91 2.68
CA GLY A 74 7.13 2.96 3.66
C GLY A 74 7.61 1.57 4.03
N ARG A 75 8.92 1.40 4.15
CA ARG A 75 9.59 0.15 4.56
C ARG A 75 9.16 -0.46 5.91
N SER A 76 8.49 0.31 6.78
CA SER A 76 7.94 -0.19 8.05
C SER A 76 6.88 0.76 8.60
N HIS A 77 6.07 0.30 9.55
CA HIS A 77 5.02 1.13 10.17
C HIS A 77 5.59 2.41 10.83
N ARG A 78 6.76 2.31 11.49
CA ARG A 78 7.46 3.47 12.05
C ARG A 78 7.94 4.42 10.97
N HIS A 79 8.42 3.88 9.85
CA HIS A 79 8.87 4.68 8.72
C HIS A 79 7.71 5.46 8.08
N VAL A 80 6.56 4.80 7.89
CA VAL A 80 5.33 5.45 7.41
C VAL A 80 4.90 6.59 8.35
N GLY A 81 4.95 6.37 9.67
CA GLY A 81 4.66 7.43 10.63
C GLY A 81 5.59 8.64 10.50
N ALA A 82 6.90 8.39 10.42
CA ALA A 82 7.89 9.47 10.24
C ALA A 82 7.67 10.24 8.93
N LEU A 83 7.36 9.54 7.83
CA LEU A 83 7.02 10.17 6.55
C LEU A 83 5.81 11.11 6.70
N ALA A 84 4.75 10.66 7.37
CA ALA A 84 3.56 11.47 7.58
C ALA A 84 3.84 12.72 8.45
N ASP A 85 4.68 12.57 9.48
CA ASP A 85 5.05 13.69 10.37
C ASP A 85 5.96 14.71 9.67
N HIS A 86 6.84 14.27 8.77
CA HIS A 86 7.75 15.14 8.00
C HIS A 86 7.04 15.92 6.88
N LEU A 87 5.81 15.55 6.54
CA LEU A 87 4.99 16.15 5.48
C LEU A 87 4.03 17.25 5.98
N GLN A 88 4.10 17.63 7.26
CA GLN A 88 3.32 18.74 7.86
C GLN A 88 3.85 20.11 7.45
#